data_AF-A0AAU8RBJ5-F1
#
_entry.id   AF-A0AAU8RBJ5-F1
#
_cell.length_a   1.000
_cell.length_b   1.000
_cell.length_c   1.000
_cell.angle_alpha   90.00
_cell.angle_beta   90.00
_cell.angle_gamma   90.00
#
_symmetry.space_group_name_H-M   'P 1'
#
loop_
_entity.id
_entity.type
_entity.pdbx_description
1 polymer ?
#
loop_
_entity_poly.entity_id
_entity_poly.type
_entity_poly.pdbx_seq_one_letter_code
_entity_poly.pdbx_strand_id
1 'polypeptide(L)'
;MGIILCALLPFVHDIITTSSGELQIWIPNLGIVEGITDNDGLFLGYSAYRIFLALVGMQLSSFIAWFLVLDFSKGKSYRFVFIFPTVINGYQLLLMVFNLRQTSLNNWNYKIFILLLVGVLLILNFYLTDKNAKTQTKN
;
A
#
# COMPACT_ATOMS: atom_id res chain seq x y z
N MET A 1 -18.84 2.25 8.06
CA MET A 1 -19.11 2.06 6.61
C MET A 1 -17.83 1.96 5.77
N GLY A 2 -16.83 2.85 5.92
CA GLY A 2 -15.62 2.85 5.08
C GLY A 2 -14.78 1.56 5.10
N ILE A 3 -14.60 0.91 6.25
CA ILE A 3 -13.83 -0.36 6.36
C ILE A 3 -14.48 -1.49 5.55
N ILE A 4 -15.82 -1.56 5.56
CA ILE A 4 -16.58 -2.57 4.79
C ILE A 4 -16.35 -2.36 3.29
N LEU A 5 -16.38 -1.11 2.82
CA LEU A 5 -16.09 -0.80 1.42
C LEU A 5 -14.64 -1.13 1.04
N CYS A 6 -13.68 -0.89 1.94
CA CYS A 6 -12.27 -1.22 1.70
C CYS A 6 -12.03 -2.74 1.68
N ALA A 7 -12.79 -3.51 2.44
CA ALA A 7 -12.73 -4.98 2.41
C ALA A 7 -13.25 -5.57 1.09
N LEU A 8 -14.03 -4.80 0.31
CA LEU A 8 -14.54 -5.22 -0.99
C LEU A 8 -13.58 -4.92 -2.15
N LEU A 9 -12.55 -4.10 -1.95
CA LEU A 9 -11.52 -3.77 -2.96
C LEU A 9 -10.92 -4.98 -3.68
N PRO A 10 -10.59 -6.10 -3.00
CA PRO A 10 -10.07 -7.28 -3.69
C PRO A 10 -11.05 -7.86 -4.71
N PHE A 11 -12.36 -7.69 -4.52
CA PHE A 11 -13.43 -8.25 -5.37
C PHE A 11 -13.85 -7.31 -6.50
N VAL A 12 -13.33 -6.09 -6.55
CA VAL A 12 -13.62 -5.13 -7.64
C VAL A 12 -13.27 -5.71 -9.01
N HIS A 13 -12.26 -6.59 -9.08
CA HIS A 13 -11.90 -7.29 -10.29
C HIS A 13 -13.07 -8.08 -10.91
N ASP A 14 -13.93 -8.73 -10.11
CA ASP A 14 -15.07 -9.51 -10.60
C ASP A 14 -16.21 -8.64 -11.15
N ILE A 15 -16.31 -7.40 -10.67
CA ILE A 15 -17.29 -6.43 -11.17
C ILE A 15 -16.83 -5.84 -12.52
N ILE A 16 -15.52 -5.62 -12.66
CA ILE A 16 -14.95 -4.89 -13.79
C ILE A 16 -14.55 -5.82 -14.94
N THR A 17 -14.22 -7.07 -14.65
CA THR A 17 -13.72 -8.02 -15.64
C THR A 17 -14.63 -9.23 -15.79
N THR A 18 -14.62 -9.83 -16.97
CA THR A 18 -15.30 -11.09 -17.27
C THR A 18 -14.46 -12.27 -16.79
N SER A 19 -15.04 -13.49 -16.80
CA SER A 19 -14.30 -14.70 -16.45
C SER A 19 -13.12 -14.99 -17.40
N SER A 20 -13.15 -14.46 -18.63
CA SER A 20 -12.04 -14.51 -19.60
C SER A 20 -10.93 -13.50 -19.32
N GLY A 21 -11.13 -12.54 -18.41
CA GLY A 21 -10.14 -11.53 -18.03
C GLY A 21 -10.21 -10.23 -18.83
N GLU A 22 -11.17 -10.12 -19.75
CA GLU A 22 -11.47 -8.90 -20.52
C GLU A 22 -12.30 -7.91 -19.69
N LEU A 23 -12.34 -6.65 -20.10
CA LEU A 23 -13.24 -5.67 -19.49
C LEU A 23 -14.70 -6.03 -19.78
N GLN A 24 -15.59 -5.75 -18.82
CA GLN A 24 -17.03 -5.83 -19.03
C GLN A 24 -17.48 -4.83 -20.10
N ILE A 25 -18.47 -5.24 -20.91
CA ILE A 25 -18.97 -4.49 -22.08
C ILE A 25 -19.48 -3.08 -21.69
N TRP A 26 -20.02 -2.93 -20.47
CA TRP A 26 -20.57 -1.67 -19.99
C TRP A 26 -19.51 -0.68 -19.48
N ILE A 27 -18.25 -1.10 -19.31
CA ILE A 27 -17.17 -0.24 -18.84
C ILE A 27 -16.50 0.39 -20.05
N PRO A 28 -16.53 1.74 -20.18
CA PRO A 28 -15.86 2.40 -21.28
C PRO A 28 -14.36 2.11 -21.21
N ASN A 29 -13.80 1.62 -22.31
CA ASN A 29 -12.36 1.44 -22.42
C ASN A 29 -11.71 2.81 -22.58
N LEU A 30 -11.10 3.31 -21.50
CA LEU A 30 -10.39 4.59 -21.48
C LEU A 30 -8.92 4.47 -21.93
N GLY A 31 -8.53 3.34 -22.54
CA GLY A 31 -7.14 3.05 -22.93
C GLY A 31 -6.21 2.74 -21.74
N ILE A 32 -6.76 2.64 -20.52
CA ILE A 32 -5.99 2.32 -19.31
C ILE A 32 -5.42 0.91 -19.38
N VAL A 33 -6.23 -0.04 -19.89
CA VAL A 33 -5.80 -1.43 -20.05
C VAL A 33 -4.67 -1.51 -21.06
N GLU A 34 -4.82 -0.83 -22.20
CA GLU A 34 -3.80 -0.75 -23.26
C GLU A 34 -2.51 -0.06 -22.77
N GLY A 35 -2.61 1.03 -22.02
CA GLY A 35 -1.45 1.75 -21.49
C GLY A 35 -0.67 1.01 -20.39
N ILE A 36 -1.27 -0.02 -19.80
CA ILE A 36 -0.69 -0.86 -18.75
C ILE A 36 -0.22 -2.22 -19.31
N THR A 37 -0.62 -2.54 -20.54
CA THR A 37 -0.21 -3.76 -21.25
C THR A 37 1.17 -3.56 -21.86
N ASP A 38 2.08 -4.46 -21.54
CA ASP A 38 3.42 -4.50 -22.13
C ASP A 38 3.39 -5.13 -23.54
N ASN A 39 4.47 -4.99 -24.30
CA ASN A 39 4.60 -5.53 -25.66
C ASN A 39 4.42 -7.06 -25.73
N ASP A 40 4.65 -7.75 -24.61
CA ASP A 40 4.47 -9.21 -24.46
C ASP A 40 3.02 -9.61 -24.11
N GLY A 41 2.07 -8.66 -24.08
CA GLY A 41 0.68 -8.88 -23.70
C GLY A 41 0.44 -9.07 -22.19
N LEU A 42 1.46 -8.77 -21.37
CA LEU A 42 1.39 -8.86 -19.91
C LEU A 42 0.96 -7.52 -19.29
N PHE A 43 0.16 -7.57 -18.23
CA PHE A 43 -0.32 -6.38 -17.53
C PHE A 43 0.58 -6.08 -16.33
N LEU A 44 1.54 -5.16 -16.44
CA LEU A 44 2.55 -4.88 -15.39
C LEU A 44 3.16 -6.16 -14.80
N GLY A 45 3.56 -7.08 -15.68
CA GLY A 45 4.15 -8.38 -15.31
C GLY A 45 3.16 -9.39 -14.70
N TYR A 46 1.84 -9.16 -14.81
CA TYR A 46 0.80 -10.15 -14.48
C TYR A 46 0.23 -10.77 -15.77
N SER A 47 -0.21 -12.02 -15.66
CA SER A 47 -0.76 -12.80 -16.79
C SER A 47 -2.11 -12.29 -17.29
N ALA A 48 -2.89 -11.63 -16.44
CA ALA A 48 -4.18 -11.06 -16.82
C ALA A 48 -4.49 -9.82 -16.00
N TYR A 49 -5.21 -8.87 -16.60
CA TYR A 49 -5.64 -7.63 -15.94
C TYR A 49 -6.49 -7.90 -14.70
N ARG A 50 -7.34 -8.92 -14.76
CA ARG A 50 -8.15 -9.41 -13.63
C ARG A 50 -7.28 -9.78 -12.41
N ILE A 51 -6.16 -10.45 -12.63
CA ILE A 51 -5.25 -10.89 -11.56
C ILE A 51 -4.49 -9.70 -10.97
N PHE A 52 -4.06 -8.76 -11.83
CA PHE A 52 -3.49 -7.49 -11.40
C PHE A 52 -4.44 -6.76 -10.44
N LEU A 53 -5.70 -6.56 -10.84
CA LEU A 53 -6.71 -5.88 -10.02
C LEU A 53 -6.97 -6.60 -8.69
N ALA A 54 -7.07 -7.93 -8.70
CA ALA A 54 -7.30 -8.71 -7.50
C ALA A 54 -6.16 -8.56 -6.48
N LEU A 55 -4.91 -8.69 -6.94
CA LEU A 55 -3.73 -8.65 -6.07
C LEU A 55 -3.42 -7.24 -5.58
N VAL A 56 -3.52 -6.23 -6.46
CA VAL A 56 -3.37 -4.83 -6.08
C VAL A 56 -4.50 -4.39 -5.15
N GLY A 57 -5.75 -4.80 -5.43
CA GLY A 57 -6.90 -4.53 -4.58
C GLY A 57 -6.76 -5.13 -3.19
N MET A 58 -6.25 -6.36 -3.09
CA MET A 58 -5.91 -7.01 -1.82
C MET A 58 -4.84 -6.25 -1.05
N GLN A 59 -3.73 -5.88 -1.71
CA GLN A 59 -2.66 -5.13 -1.07
C GLN A 59 -3.12 -3.73 -0.64
N LEU A 60 -3.93 -3.06 -1.45
CA LEU A 60 -4.51 -1.75 -1.16
C LEU A 60 -5.46 -1.82 0.04
N SER A 61 -6.32 -2.85 0.10
CA SER A 61 -7.21 -3.09 1.23
C SER A 61 -6.43 -3.27 2.54
N SER A 62 -5.36 -4.10 2.52
CA SER A 62 -4.46 -4.28 3.66
C SER A 62 -3.80 -2.96 4.08
N PHE A 63 -3.28 -2.18 3.12
CA PHE A 63 -2.67 -0.89 3.39
C PHE A 63 -3.65 0.08 4.07
N ILE A 64 -4.87 0.19 3.54
CA ILE A 64 -5.91 1.06 4.11
C ILE A 64 -6.28 0.59 5.52
N ALA A 65 -6.41 -0.71 5.75
CA ALA A 65 -6.73 -1.25 7.07
C ALA A 65 -5.67 -0.83 8.11
N TRP A 66 -4.38 -1.00 7.80
CA TRP A 66 -3.31 -0.57 8.69
C TRP A 66 -3.25 0.94 8.87
N PHE A 67 -3.49 1.70 7.79
CA PHE A 67 -3.55 3.16 7.86
C PHE A 67 -4.70 3.65 8.78
N LEU A 68 -5.87 3.02 8.70
CA LEU A 68 -7.01 3.34 9.58
C LEU A 68 -6.73 2.97 11.04
N VAL A 69 -6.07 1.84 11.31
CA VAL A 69 -5.64 1.47 12.66
C VAL A 69 -4.65 2.51 13.22
N LEU A 70 -3.73 3.00 12.39
CA LEU A 70 -2.80 4.07 12.75
C LEU A 70 -3.53 5.40 13.03
N ASP A 71 -4.63 5.67 12.34
CA ASP A 71 -5.47 6.85 12.56
C ASP A 71 -6.28 6.74 13.85
N PHE A 72 -6.94 5.60 14.10
CA PHE A 72 -7.73 5.37 15.31
C PHE A 72 -6.89 5.26 16.58
N SER A 73 -5.62 4.91 16.47
CA SER A 73 -4.69 4.88 17.61
C SER A 73 -4.09 6.25 17.94
N LYS A 74 -4.53 7.34 17.31
CA LYS A 74 -4.15 8.72 17.68
C LYS A 74 -4.31 8.95 19.19
N GLY A 75 -3.26 9.49 19.82
CA GLY A 75 -3.21 9.75 21.25
C GLY A 75 -2.87 8.54 22.14
N LYS A 76 -2.69 7.34 21.58
CA LYS A 76 -2.24 6.16 22.33
C LYS A 76 -0.73 5.98 22.24
N SER A 77 -0.09 5.57 23.32
CA SER A 77 1.36 5.35 23.39
C SER A 77 1.87 4.27 22.41
N TYR A 78 1.06 3.26 22.16
CA TYR A 78 1.40 2.14 21.27
C TYR A 78 1.17 2.42 19.77
N ARG A 79 0.68 3.61 19.40
CA ARG A 79 0.38 3.99 18.00
C ARG A 79 1.54 3.72 17.05
N PHE A 80 2.76 4.00 17.49
CA PHE A 80 3.97 3.91 16.68
C PHE A 80 4.24 2.49 16.18
N VAL A 81 3.75 1.46 16.88
CA VAL A 81 3.87 0.06 16.46
C VAL A 81 3.16 -0.17 15.13
N PHE A 82 2.05 0.53 14.85
CA PHE A 82 1.30 0.38 13.61
C PHE A 82 1.94 1.08 12.41
N ILE A 83 2.92 1.97 12.61
CA ILE A 83 3.63 2.62 11.51
C ILE A 83 4.41 1.59 10.69
N PHE A 84 5.00 0.58 11.33
CA PHE A 84 5.75 -0.48 10.65
C PHE A 84 4.90 -1.25 9.63
N PRO A 85 3.75 -1.86 10.02
CA PRO A 85 2.89 -2.54 9.05
C PRO A 85 2.27 -1.58 8.04
N THR A 86 1.98 -0.32 8.39
CA THR A 86 1.50 0.67 7.39
C THR A 86 2.56 0.94 6.32
N VAL A 87 3.79 1.23 6.72
CA VAL A 87 4.88 1.56 5.78
C VAL A 87 5.23 0.36 4.90
N ILE A 88 5.33 -0.85 5.45
CA ILE A 88 5.68 -2.03 4.64
C ILE A 88 4.58 -2.38 3.63
N ASN A 89 3.30 -2.25 4.02
CA ASN A 89 2.19 -2.49 3.10
C ASN A 89 2.13 -1.40 2.01
N GLY A 90 2.42 -0.15 2.36
CA GLY A 90 2.51 0.95 1.40
C GLY A 90 3.67 0.74 0.42
N TYR A 91 4.83 0.33 0.92
CA TYR A 91 5.99 0.00 0.08
C TYR A 91 5.68 -1.14 -0.90
N GLN A 92 5.10 -2.24 -0.41
CA GLN A 92 4.72 -3.36 -1.26
C GLN A 92 3.68 -2.95 -2.31
N LEU A 93 2.72 -2.09 -1.95
CA LEU A 93 1.74 -1.54 -2.89
C LEU A 93 2.41 -0.72 -4.00
N LEU A 94 3.36 0.16 -3.66
CA LEU A 94 4.11 0.93 -4.65
C LEU A 94 4.90 0.02 -5.59
N LEU A 95 5.55 -1.02 -5.06
CA LEU A 95 6.23 -2.00 -5.91
C LEU A 95 5.27 -2.69 -6.89
N MET A 96 4.04 -2.98 -6.48
CA MET A 96 3.02 -3.57 -7.36
C MET A 96 2.54 -2.60 -8.45
N VAL A 97 2.20 -1.36 -8.08
CA VAL A 97 1.64 -0.36 -9.01
C VAL A 97 2.68 0.11 -10.03
N PHE A 98 3.95 0.18 -9.65
CA PHE A 98 5.04 0.58 -10.55
C PHE A 98 5.74 -0.60 -11.25
N ASN A 99 5.21 -1.82 -11.16
CA ASN A 99 5.82 -3.04 -11.73
C ASN A 99 7.28 -3.28 -11.29
N LEU A 100 7.66 -2.89 -10.06
CA LEU A 100 9.01 -3.05 -9.54
C LEU A 100 9.22 -4.37 -8.78
N ARG A 101 8.25 -5.28 -8.84
CA ARG A 101 8.24 -6.53 -8.04
C ARG A 101 9.33 -7.52 -8.44
N GLN A 102 9.74 -7.53 -9.70
CA GLN A 102 10.80 -8.39 -10.21
C GLN A 102 12.18 -7.75 -10.07
N THR A 103 12.25 -6.50 -9.62
CA THR A 103 13.52 -5.79 -9.42
C THR A 103 14.14 -6.12 -8.07
N SER A 104 15.42 -5.76 -7.90
CA SER A 104 16.13 -5.92 -6.63
C SER A 104 15.45 -5.18 -5.47
N LEU A 105 14.61 -4.17 -5.73
CA LEU A 105 13.88 -3.43 -4.71
C LEU A 105 12.95 -4.34 -3.89
N ASN A 106 12.38 -5.39 -4.49
CA ASN A 106 11.51 -6.31 -3.75
C ASN A 106 12.26 -7.26 -2.79
N ASN A 107 13.60 -7.24 -2.79
CA ASN A 107 14.41 -8.09 -1.91
C ASN A 107 14.21 -7.74 -0.43
N TRP A 108 14.40 -8.76 0.42
CA TRP A 108 14.31 -8.62 1.88
C TRP A 108 15.21 -7.52 2.44
N ASN A 109 16.39 -7.31 1.85
CA ASN A 109 17.35 -6.29 2.30
C ASN A 109 16.73 -4.89 2.30
N TYR A 110 16.02 -4.50 1.23
CA TYR A 110 15.40 -3.18 1.15
C TYR A 110 14.23 -3.04 2.12
N LYS A 111 13.45 -4.11 2.30
CA LYS A 111 12.33 -4.13 3.26
C LYS A 111 12.84 -3.95 4.69
N ILE A 112 13.89 -4.69 5.07
CA ILE A 112 14.54 -4.56 6.38
C ILE A 112 15.13 -3.15 6.55
N PHE A 113 15.82 -2.63 5.53
CA PHE A 113 16.37 -1.28 5.55
C PHE A 113 15.30 -0.22 5.80
N ILE A 114 14.15 -0.30 5.11
CA ILE A 114 13.02 0.63 5.31
C ILE A 114 12.49 0.55 6.75
N LEU A 115 12.34 -0.66 7.31
CA LEU A 115 11.87 -0.81 8.69
C LEU A 115 12.85 -0.23 9.71
N LEU A 116 14.16 -0.43 9.49
CA LEU A 116 15.20 0.19 10.33
C LEU A 116 15.18 1.71 10.24
N LEU A 117 15.05 2.26 9.02
CA LEU A 117 14.95 3.70 8.79
C LEU A 117 13.74 4.30 9.54
N VAL A 118 12.57 3.66 9.45
CA VAL A 118 11.37 4.06 10.20
C VAL A 118 11.64 4.03 11.70
N GLY A 119 12.28 2.99 12.22
CA GLY A 119 12.67 2.89 13.63
C GLY A 119 13.55 4.07 14.09
N VAL A 120 14.59 4.40 13.32
CA VAL A 120 15.48 5.53 13.62
C VAL A 120 14.72 6.85 13.60
N LEU A 121 13.86 7.08 12.60
CA LEU A 121 13.06 8.31 12.50
C LEU A 121 12.11 8.47 13.69
N LEU A 122 11.54 7.37 14.19
CA LEU A 122 10.67 7.39 15.38
C LEU A 122 11.45 7.73 16.65
N ILE A 123 12.64 7.15 16.83
CA ILE A 123 13.51 7.47 17.97
C ILE A 123 13.92 8.95 17.94
N LEU A 124 14.34 9.46 16.77
CA LEU A 124 14.69 10.87 16.60
C LEU A 124 13.50 11.78 16.88
N ASN A 125 12.31 11.45 16.36
CA ASN A 125 11.09 12.21 16.62
C ASN A 125 10.76 12.26 18.12
N PHE A 126 10.87 11.13 18.83
CA PHE A 126 10.64 11.06 20.26
C PHE A 126 11.62 11.93 21.05
N TYR A 127 12.92 11.84 20.72
CA TYR A 127 13.97 12.63 21.40
C TYR A 127 13.80 14.14 21.19
N LEU A 128 13.52 14.57 19.96
CA LEU A 128 13.30 15.98 19.64
C LEU A 128 12.04 16.54 20.31
N THR A 129 10.97 15.73 20.39
CA THR A 129 9.71 16.14 21.03
C THR A 129 9.87 16.30 22.54
N ASP A 130 10.56 15.39 23.23
CA ASP A 130 10.84 15.48 24.67
C ASP A 130 11.73 16.69 25.01
N LYS A 131 12.75 16.97 24.20
CA LYS A 131 13.61 18.16 24.36
C LYS A 131 12.80 19.46 24.26
N ASN A 132 11.87 19.54 23.31
CA ASN A 132 11.03 20.73 23.13
C ASN A 132 10.05 20.93 24.30
N ALA A 133 9.46 19.84 24.81
CA ALA A 133 8.58 19.89 25.97
C ALA A 133 9.31 20.38 27.24
N LYS A 134 10.54 19.92 27.47
CA LYS A 134 11.38 20.34 28.60
C LYS A 134 11.90 21.78 28.50
N THR A 135 11.96 22.34 27.30
CA THR A 135 12.40 23.73 27.08
C THR A 135 11.25 24.71 27.35
N GLN A 136 10.00 24.32 27.10
CA GLN A 136 8.82 25.16 27.36
C GLN A 136 8.46 25.28 28.85
N THR A 137 8.78 24.29 29.68
CA THR A 137 8.52 24.36 31.14
C THR A 137 9.56 25.16 31.93
N LYS A 138 10.62 25.64 31.27
CA LYS A 138 11.69 26.45 31.89
C LYS A 138 11.59 27.95 31.60
N ASN A 139 10.67 28.36 30.72
CA ASN A 139 10.35 29.75 30.43
C ASN A 139 9.04 30.13 31.11
#